data_AF-X0TI25-F1
#
_entry.id   AF-X0TI25-F1
#
_cell.length_a   1.000
_cell.length_b   1.000
_cell.length_c   1.000
_cell.angle_alpha   90.00
_cell.angle_beta   90.00
_cell.angle_gamma   90.00
#
_symmetry.space_group_name_H-M   'P 1'
#
loop_
_entity.id
_entity.type
_entity.pdbx_description
1 polymer ?
#
loop_
_entity_poly.entity_id
_entity_poly.type
_entity_poly.pdbx_seq_one_letter_code
_entity_poly.pdbx_strand_id
1 'polypeptide(L)'
;YFLGQGADSEEKIKAKFGRLKPCVHGSDAHTLDRVCYPCTKYGIHDCVNDSDNCEIRYTWIKADPTFEGLKQIIYEPEERVHIGMLPPKGKNDAKVIDRVEIKNSNNWFESAPILFNDNLVSIIGEKGAGKTALADFISLACGDFDTEEDPVSFIFKALKSSKQIQETIENCAITIYWRDGSTDQITITKDFKDYKELKKVRYLCQSFIERKCRPEQTGELQNEIEKIIFQYIPAQDRMGQTTFNDLRKNKTQST
;
A
#
# COMPACT_ATOMS: atom_id res chain seq x y z
N TYR A 1 -14.89 -8.85 21.06
CA TYR A 1 -15.97 -9.86 21.13
C TYR A 1 -16.61 -10.14 19.77
N PHE A 2 -17.16 -9.16 19.04
CA PHE A 2 -17.84 -9.37 17.75
C PHE A 2 -16.96 -9.83 16.57
N LEU A 3 -15.64 -9.94 16.79
CA LEU A 3 -14.69 -10.57 15.88
C LEU A 3 -14.42 -12.05 16.22
N GLY A 4 -15.08 -12.63 17.24
CA GLY A 4 -14.83 -14.02 17.66
C GLY A 4 -13.57 -14.24 18.50
N GLN A 5 -12.89 -13.16 18.90
CA GLN A 5 -11.64 -13.17 19.69
C GLN A 5 -11.88 -13.11 21.21
N GLY A 6 -13.05 -13.56 21.69
CA GLY A 6 -13.45 -13.45 23.10
C GLY A 6 -14.10 -14.73 23.60
N ALA A 7 -15.19 -14.60 24.37
CA ALA A 7 -15.90 -15.75 24.93
C ALA A 7 -16.56 -16.66 23.87
N ASP A 8 -16.99 -16.09 22.74
CA ASP A 8 -17.57 -16.82 21.62
C ASP A 8 -16.59 -16.87 20.45
N SER A 9 -16.53 -18.03 19.76
CA SER A 9 -15.75 -18.22 18.54
C SER A 9 -16.38 -17.49 17.35
N GLU A 10 -15.59 -17.27 16.29
CA GLU A 10 -16.08 -16.67 15.04
C GLU A 10 -17.33 -17.36 14.48
N GLU A 11 -17.37 -18.69 14.51
CA GLU A 11 -18.50 -19.49 14.02
C GLU A 11 -19.78 -19.19 14.79
N LYS A 12 -19.68 -19.11 16.13
CA LYS A 12 -20.82 -18.75 16.99
C LYS A 12 -21.29 -17.32 16.73
N ILE A 13 -20.37 -16.38 16.53
CA ILE A 13 -20.71 -14.99 16.20
C ILE A 13 -21.41 -14.92 14.83
N LYS A 14 -20.89 -15.60 13.82
CA LYS A 14 -21.50 -15.68 12.48
C LYS A 14 -22.90 -16.32 12.55
N ALA A 15 -23.08 -17.38 13.35
CA ALA A 15 -24.38 -18.00 13.55
C ALA A 15 -25.40 -17.07 14.23
N LYS A 16 -24.98 -16.30 15.25
CA LYS A 16 -25.86 -15.37 16.00
C LYS A 16 -26.17 -14.08 15.24
N PHE A 17 -25.19 -13.52 14.53
CA PHE A 17 -25.24 -12.16 14.00
C PHE A 17 -25.11 -12.06 12.46
N GLY A 18 -25.01 -13.20 11.78
CA GLY A 18 -24.86 -13.32 10.33
C GLY A 18 -23.46 -13.04 9.79
N ARG A 19 -22.66 -12.23 10.51
CA ARG A 19 -21.29 -11.86 10.15
C ARG A 19 -20.52 -11.35 11.37
N LEU A 20 -19.19 -11.29 11.23
CA LEU A 20 -18.35 -10.54 12.16
C LEU A 20 -18.67 -9.05 12.06
N LYS A 21 -18.57 -8.34 13.19
CA LYS A 21 -18.88 -6.90 13.26
C LYS A 21 -17.75 -6.14 13.94
N PRO A 22 -17.49 -4.88 13.52
CA PRO A 22 -16.51 -4.03 14.18
C PRO A 22 -17.00 -3.62 15.56
N CYS A 23 -16.07 -3.36 16.47
CA CYS A 23 -16.35 -2.81 17.79
C CYS A 23 -15.86 -1.36 17.82
N VAL A 24 -16.75 -0.41 18.09
CA VAL A 24 -16.42 1.02 18.18
C VAL A 24 -16.73 1.49 19.60
N HIS A 25 -15.89 2.35 20.16
CA HIS A 25 -16.17 2.96 21.46
C HIS A 25 -17.33 3.95 21.37
N GLY A 26 -18.25 3.85 22.32
CA GLY A 26 -19.21 4.92 22.62
C GLY A 26 -18.66 5.87 23.67
N SER A 27 -19.32 7.02 23.83
CA SER A 27 -19.06 7.98 24.91
C SER A 27 -20.36 8.26 25.65
N ASP A 28 -20.39 7.96 26.94
CA ASP A 28 -21.51 8.25 27.86
C ASP A 28 -21.07 9.29 28.92
N ALA A 29 -20.36 10.32 28.42
CA ALA A 29 -19.80 11.37 29.26
C ALA A 29 -20.87 12.41 29.63
N HIS A 30 -20.96 12.72 30.92
CA HIS A 30 -21.87 13.73 31.47
C HIS A 30 -21.18 15.08 31.73
N THR A 31 -19.88 15.17 31.44
CA THR A 31 -19.05 16.37 31.59
C THR A 31 -18.06 16.47 30.43
N LEU A 32 -17.67 17.70 30.07
CA LEU A 32 -16.86 17.97 28.87
C LEU A 32 -15.44 17.39 28.96
N ASP A 33 -14.84 17.41 30.15
CA ASP A 33 -13.52 16.85 30.45
C ASP A 33 -13.44 15.33 30.24
N ARG A 34 -14.60 14.65 30.14
CA ARG A 34 -14.69 13.20 29.97
C ARG A 34 -15.11 12.78 28.56
N VAL A 35 -15.47 13.72 27.69
CA VAL A 35 -15.81 13.43 26.30
C VAL A 35 -14.56 12.93 25.57
N CYS A 36 -14.70 11.85 24.80
CA CYS A 36 -13.58 11.25 24.06
C CYS A 36 -12.40 10.81 24.96
N TYR A 37 -12.67 10.44 26.22
CA TYR A 37 -11.68 9.93 27.17
C TYR A 37 -11.89 8.43 27.44
N PRO A 38 -11.46 7.51 26.55
CA PRO A 38 -11.81 6.10 26.61
C PRO A 38 -10.89 5.32 27.57
N CYS A 39 -11.03 5.54 28.87
CA CYS A 39 -10.32 4.79 29.90
C CYS A 39 -11.01 3.45 30.20
N THR A 40 -10.30 2.33 30.12
CA THR A 40 -10.87 1.00 30.43
C THR A 40 -11.15 0.79 31.91
N LYS A 41 -10.51 1.56 32.79
CA LYS A 41 -10.68 1.54 34.24
C LYS A 41 -11.67 2.60 34.73
N TYR A 42 -12.55 3.07 33.85
CA TYR A 42 -13.57 4.06 34.19
C TYR A 42 -14.45 3.56 35.34
N GLY A 43 -14.72 4.43 36.33
CA GLY A 43 -15.48 4.09 37.54
C GLY A 43 -14.69 3.36 38.63
N ILE A 44 -13.44 2.96 38.36
CA ILE A 44 -12.55 2.31 39.34
C ILE A 44 -11.61 3.33 40.00
N HIS A 45 -11.25 4.40 39.29
CA HIS A 45 -10.44 5.49 39.80
C HIS A 45 -10.92 6.83 39.22
N ASP A 46 -10.37 7.92 39.74
CA ASP A 46 -10.65 9.26 39.24
C ASP A 46 -9.75 9.60 38.05
N CYS A 47 -10.29 9.46 36.83
CA CYS A 47 -9.56 9.76 35.60
C CYS A 47 -9.12 11.23 35.48
N VAL A 48 -9.74 12.14 36.23
CA VAL A 48 -9.43 13.59 36.16
C VAL A 48 -8.26 13.92 37.06
N ASN A 49 -8.22 13.37 38.27
CA ASN A 49 -7.21 13.67 39.28
C ASN A 49 -6.07 12.62 39.34
N ASP A 50 -6.25 11.44 38.75
CA ASP A 50 -5.27 10.34 38.70
C ASP A 50 -5.13 9.80 37.26
N SER A 51 -4.75 10.69 36.35
CA SER A 51 -4.63 10.36 34.92
C SER A 51 -3.52 9.36 34.63
N ASP A 52 -2.50 9.25 35.47
CA ASP A 52 -1.36 8.35 35.25
C ASP A 52 -1.75 6.87 35.38
N ASN A 53 -2.81 6.57 36.12
CA ASN A 53 -3.35 5.23 36.26
C ASN A 53 -4.37 4.87 35.15
N CYS A 54 -4.73 5.84 34.30
CA CYS A 54 -5.64 5.61 33.19
C CYS A 54 -5.04 4.64 32.17
N GLU A 55 -5.88 3.75 31.68
CA GLU A 55 -5.54 2.90 30.55
C GLU A 55 -6.42 3.30 29.37
N ILE A 56 -5.86 4.17 28.53
CA ILE A 56 -6.57 4.79 27.41
C ILE A 56 -6.51 3.89 26.19
N ARG A 57 -7.67 3.63 25.58
CA ARG A 57 -7.78 2.90 24.33
C ARG A 57 -8.65 3.68 23.35
N TYR A 58 -8.04 4.31 22.36
CA TYR A 58 -8.78 5.01 21.31
C TYR A 58 -9.37 4.04 20.29
N THR A 59 -10.45 4.46 19.61
CA THR A 59 -10.93 3.77 18.41
C THR A 59 -10.29 4.41 17.18
N TRP A 60 -9.42 3.67 16.52
CA TRP A 60 -8.82 4.03 15.25
C TRP A 60 -9.64 3.42 14.13
N ILE A 61 -10.14 4.26 13.22
CA ILE A 61 -10.94 3.83 12.07
C ILE A 61 -10.15 4.13 10.79
N LYS A 62 -9.91 3.09 9.98
CA LYS A 62 -9.27 3.19 8.67
C LYS A 62 -10.30 3.53 7.60
N ALA A 63 -10.70 4.79 7.56
CA ALA A 63 -11.57 5.37 6.54
C ALA A 63 -11.54 6.91 6.60
N ASP A 64 -12.03 7.55 5.55
CA ASP A 64 -12.30 8.99 5.59
C ASP A 64 -13.37 9.31 6.64
N PRO A 65 -13.32 10.49 7.29
CA PRO A 65 -14.30 10.92 8.30
C PRO A 65 -15.63 11.35 7.67
N THR A 66 -16.24 10.44 6.90
CA THR A 66 -17.51 10.62 6.20
C THR A 66 -18.46 9.47 6.55
N PHE A 67 -19.76 9.65 6.29
CA PHE A 67 -20.73 8.57 6.51
C PHE A 67 -20.44 7.34 5.63
N GLU A 68 -19.95 7.56 4.39
CA GLU A 68 -19.52 6.46 3.52
C GLU A 68 -18.30 5.75 4.08
N GLY A 69 -17.30 6.49 4.55
CA GLY A 69 -16.14 5.94 5.25
C GLY A 69 -16.54 5.12 6.48
N LEU A 70 -17.49 5.63 7.28
CA LEU A 70 -18.04 4.87 8.40
C LEU A 70 -18.75 3.61 7.93
N LYS A 71 -19.54 3.62 6.85
CA LYS A 71 -20.14 2.38 6.33
C LYS A 71 -19.08 1.35 5.92
N GLN A 72 -17.87 1.76 5.54
CA GLN A 72 -16.81 0.82 5.16
C GLN A 72 -16.35 -0.08 6.31
N ILE A 73 -16.48 0.34 7.58
CA ILE A 73 -15.95 -0.45 8.72
C ILE A 73 -16.61 -1.82 8.88
N ILE A 74 -17.79 -2.02 8.28
CA ILE A 74 -18.49 -3.31 8.30
C ILE A 74 -17.85 -4.34 7.36
N TYR A 75 -17.02 -3.88 6.41
CA TYR A 75 -16.23 -4.70 5.51
C TYR A 75 -14.82 -4.82 6.08
N GLU A 76 -14.32 -6.03 6.29
CA GLU A 76 -13.01 -6.28 6.91
C GLU A 76 -12.88 -5.60 8.29
N PRO A 77 -13.80 -5.88 9.24
CA PRO A 77 -13.90 -5.14 10.49
C PRO A 77 -12.66 -5.22 11.38
N GLU A 78 -11.87 -6.28 11.26
CA GLU A 78 -10.59 -6.45 11.98
C GLU A 78 -9.50 -5.52 11.44
N GLU A 79 -9.43 -5.34 10.12
CA GLU A 79 -8.43 -4.50 9.45
C GLU A 79 -8.78 -3.01 9.52
N ARG A 80 -10.07 -2.68 9.69
CA ARG A 80 -10.56 -1.30 9.64
C ARG A 80 -10.79 -0.64 10.99
N VAL A 81 -10.97 -1.40 12.06
CA VAL A 81 -11.20 -0.84 13.38
C VAL A 81 -10.24 -1.44 14.38
N HIS A 82 -9.43 -0.57 14.97
CA HIS A 82 -8.46 -0.94 15.99
C HIS A 82 -8.76 -0.20 17.30
N ILE A 83 -8.77 -0.94 18.40
CA ILE A 83 -8.93 -0.40 19.74
C ILE A 83 -7.59 -0.45 20.45
N GLY A 84 -6.99 0.72 20.70
CA GLY A 84 -5.66 0.80 21.29
C GLY A 84 -5.20 2.23 21.56
N MET A 85 -4.16 2.38 22.38
CA MET A 85 -3.58 3.68 22.70
C MET A 85 -2.96 4.34 21.46
N LEU A 86 -2.31 3.56 20.63
CA LEU A 86 -1.70 3.98 19.37
C LEU A 86 -2.46 3.33 18.20
N PRO A 87 -2.45 3.95 17.01
CA PRO A 87 -2.98 3.30 15.82
C PRO A 87 -2.20 2.00 15.55
N PRO A 88 -2.80 1.04 14.82
CA PRO A 88 -2.09 -0.16 14.42
C PRO A 88 -0.83 0.25 13.65
N LYS A 89 0.31 -0.39 13.94
CA LYS A 89 1.57 -0.06 13.28
C LYS A 89 1.42 -0.26 11.76
N GLY A 90 1.59 0.82 11.02
CA GLY A 90 1.67 0.79 9.56
C GLY A 90 2.93 0.07 9.08
N LYS A 91 3.06 -0.05 7.75
CA LYS A 91 4.32 -0.46 7.13
C LYS A 91 5.42 0.56 7.47
N ASN A 92 6.67 0.18 7.25
CA ASN A 92 7.77 1.14 7.33
C ASN A 92 7.50 2.31 6.37
N ASP A 93 7.29 3.51 6.91
CA ASP A 93 6.93 4.72 6.14
C ASP A 93 7.95 5.03 5.04
N ALA A 94 9.23 4.65 5.23
CA ALA A 94 10.29 4.77 4.23
C ALA A 94 10.09 3.87 2.99
N LYS A 95 9.08 2.99 2.99
CA LYS A 95 8.72 2.10 1.88
C LYS A 95 7.32 2.40 1.32
N VAL A 96 6.70 3.49 1.74
CA VAL A 96 5.35 3.87 1.32
C VAL A 96 5.43 5.16 0.52
N ILE A 97 4.99 5.09 -0.74
CA ILE A 97 4.83 6.29 -1.58
C ILE A 97 3.59 7.02 -1.09
N ASP A 98 3.76 8.28 -0.69
CA ASP A 98 2.67 9.17 -0.29
C ASP A 98 2.05 9.85 -1.52
N ARG A 99 2.90 10.42 -2.38
CA ARG A 99 2.45 11.08 -3.61
C ARG A 99 3.51 11.11 -4.69
N VAL A 100 3.06 11.28 -5.93
CA VAL A 100 3.90 11.45 -7.12
C VAL A 100 3.58 12.79 -7.76
N GLU A 101 4.62 13.59 -8.03
CA GLU A 101 4.49 14.86 -8.73
C GLU A 101 5.24 14.79 -10.07
N ILE A 102 4.56 15.21 -11.14
CA ILE A 102 5.09 15.21 -12.51
C ILE A 102 5.04 16.65 -13.01
N LYS A 103 6.20 17.17 -13.40
CA LYS A 103 6.36 18.55 -13.91
C LYS A 103 7.03 18.55 -15.28
N ASN A 104 6.80 19.60 -16.06
CA ASN A 104 7.39 19.77 -17.40
C ASN A 104 7.08 18.62 -18.36
N SER A 105 5.91 18.00 -18.24
CA SER A 105 5.49 16.88 -19.08
C SER A 105 4.77 17.31 -20.35
N ASN A 106 4.91 18.56 -20.81
CA ASN A 106 4.24 19.08 -22.02
C ASN A 106 2.73 18.76 -22.10
N ASN A 107 2.00 18.97 -21.00
CA ASN A 107 0.56 18.67 -20.85
C ASN A 107 0.16 17.18 -20.97
N TRP A 108 1.09 16.24 -20.95
CA TRP A 108 0.78 14.80 -20.89
C TRP A 108 0.19 14.38 -19.54
N PHE A 109 0.53 15.10 -18.48
CA PHE A 109 0.05 14.93 -17.11
C PHE A 109 -0.33 16.29 -16.53
N GLU A 110 -1.31 16.29 -15.65
CA GLU A 110 -1.62 17.46 -14.83
C GLU A 110 -0.45 17.73 -13.86
N SER A 111 -0.22 19.00 -13.54
CA SER A 111 0.81 19.39 -12.56
C SER A 111 0.38 19.14 -11.11
N ALA A 112 -0.87 18.72 -10.89
CA ALA A 112 -1.37 18.36 -9.57
C ALA A 112 -0.72 17.04 -9.09
N PRO A 113 -0.35 16.93 -7.81
CA PRO A 113 0.22 15.71 -7.28
C PRO A 113 -0.81 14.58 -7.27
N ILE A 114 -0.38 13.38 -7.65
CA ILE A 114 -1.17 12.15 -7.56
C ILE A 114 -0.94 11.55 -6.18
N LEU A 115 -1.98 11.55 -5.35
CA LEU A 115 -1.95 11.02 -3.99
C LEU A 115 -2.16 9.50 -4.00
N PHE A 116 -1.40 8.78 -3.18
CA PHE A 116 -1.50 7.34 -3.03
C PHE A 116 -1.97 6.96 -1.63
N ASN A 117 -2.79 5.91 -1.56
CA ASN A 117 -3.10 5.28 -0.28
C ASN A 117 -2.03 4.25 0.07
N ASP A 118 -1.87 3.99 1.36
CA ASP A 118 -1.06 2.88 1.84
C ASP A 118 -1.61 1.54 1.33
N ASN A 119 -0.68 0.65 0.97
CA ASN A 119 -0.95 -0.73 0.53
C ASN A 119 -1.34 -0.86 -0.94
N LEU A 120 -2.60 -1.18 -1.23
CA LEU A 120 -3.05 -1.53 -2.57
C LEU A 120 -3.76 -0.34 -3.20
N VAL A 121 -3.19 0.15 -4.30
CA VAL A 121 -3.79 1.19 -5.13
C VAL A 121 -4.11 0.59 -6.48
N SER A 122 -5.37 0.72 -6.91
CA SER A 122 -5.83 0.31 -8.23
C SER A 122 -6.04 1.55 -9.09
N ILE A 123 -5.36 1.61 -10.24
CA ILE A 123 -5.44 2.73 -11.18
C ILE A 123 -6.22 2.26 -12.40
N ILE A 124 -7.39 2.85 -12.64
CA ILE A 124 -8.32 2.48 -13.71
C ILE A 124 -8.55 3.69 -14.61
N GLY A 125 -8.69 3.45 -15.91
CA GLY A 125 -8.93 4.50 -16.90
C GLY A 125 -8.92 3.94 -18.32
N GLU A 126 -9.28 4.75 -19.29
CA GLU A 126 -9.36 4.36 -20.69
C GLU A 126 -7.99 4.03 -21.31
N LYS A 127 -7.99 3.42 -22.50
CA LYS A 127 -6.75 3.17 -23.25
C LYS A 127 -6.12 4.52 -23.59
N GLY A 128 -4.85 4.69 -23.24
CA GLY A 128 -4.12 5.95 -23.47
C GLY A 128 -4.17 6.95 -22.32
N ALA A 129 -4.92 6.68 -21.24
CA ALA A 129 -5.01 7.59 -20.08
C ALA A 129 -3.76 7.65 -19.18
N GLY A 130 -2.58 7.25 -19.66
CA GLY A 130 -1.32 7.40 -18.90
C GLY A 130 -1.05 6.41 -17.76
N LYS A 131 -1.85 5.34 -17.59
CA LYS A 131 -1.65 4.34 -16.50
C LYS A 131 -0.27 3.68 -16.52
N THR A 132 0.12 3.12 -17.67
CA THR A 132 1.44 2.48 -17.85
C THR A 132 2.55 3.51 -17.75
N ALA A 133 2.32 4.74 -18.24
CA ALA A 133 3.27 5.83 -18.15
C ALA A 133 3.58 6.22 -16.70
N LEU A 134 2.56 6.29 -15.83
CA LEU A 134 2.74 6.55 -14.41
C LEU A 134 3.56 5.45 -13.72
N ALA A 135 3.30 4.18 -14.05
CA ALA A 135 4.08 3.06 -13.51
C ALA A 135 5.55 3.09 -13.98
N ASP A 136 5.79 3.37 -15.27
CA ASP A 136 7.13 3.58 -15.84
C ASP A 136 7.85 4.75 -15.14
N PHE A 137 7.16 5.88 -14.90
CA PHE A 137 7.74 7.05 -14.23
C PHE A 137 8.13 6.78 -12.78
N ILE A 138 7.28 6.07 -12.02
CA ILE A 138 7.60 5.66 -10.65
C ILE A 138 8.81 4.70 -10.64
N SER A 139 8.83 3.73 -11.55
CA SER A 139 9.95 2.80 -11.71
C SER A 139 11.27 3.51 -12.02
N LEU A 140 11.24 4.49 -12.92
CA LEU A 140 12.40 5.29 -13.29
C LEU A 140 12.94 6.11 -12.11
N ALA A 141 12.06 6.81 -11.40
CA ALA A 141 12.45 7.65 -10.26
C ALA A 141 12.95 6.83 -9.07
N CYS A 142 12.41 5.63 -8.87
CA CYS A 142 12.79 4.73 -7.78
C CYS A 142 13.91 3.74 -8.12
N GLY A 143 14.46 3.79 -9.34
CA GLY A 143 15.65 3.04 -9.73
C GLY A 143 15.44 1.53 -9.96
N ASP A 144 14.28 1.12 -10.46
CA ASP A 144 14.01 -0.26 -10.92
C ASP A 144 13.41 -0.25 -12.34
N PHE A 145 13.97 0.61 -13.21
CA PHE A 145 13.61 0.73 -14.62
C PHE A 145 14.69 0.10 -15.50
N ASP A 146 14.28 -0.61 -16.54
CA ASP A 146 15.21 -1.16 -17.52
C ASP A 146 15.59 -0.08 -18.53
N THR A 147 16.83 0.39 -18.48
CA THR A 147 17.36 1.41 -19.38
C THR A 147 17.78 0.84 -20.74
N GLU A 148 17.76 -0.48 -20.92
CA GLU A 148 17.89 -1.08 -22.24
C GLU A 148 16.64 -0.81 -23.08
N GLU A 149 16.83 -0.56 -24.37
CA GLU A 149 15.77 -0.10 -25.25
C GLU A 149 14.64 -1.14 -25.39
N ASP A 150 13.52 -0.90 -24.69
CA ASP A 150 12.30 -1.72 -24.80
C ASP A 150 11.28 -1.05 -25.76
N PRO A 151 10.98 -1.67 -26.92
CA PRO A 151 9.98 -1.18 -27.86
C PRO A 151 8.56 -1.09 -27.30
N VAL A 152 8.27 -1.74 -26.17
CA VAL A 152 6.95 -1.76 -25.55
C VAL A 152 6.79 -0.64 -24.51
N SER A 153 7.87 -0.24 -23.83
CA SER A 153 7.84 0.79 -22.78
C SER A 153 7.35 2.14 -23.30
N PHE A 154 6.61 2.84 -22.43
CA PHE A 154 6.07 4.14 -22.74
C PHE A 154 7.18 5.19 -22.85
N ILE A 155 8.17 5.18 -21.94
CA ILE A 155 9.22 6.19 -21.90
C ILE A 155 10.01 6.23 -23.21
N PHE A 156 10.46 5.08 -23.73
CA PHE A 156 11.20 5.02 -24.99
C PHE A 156 10.38 5.51 -26.19
N LYS A 157 9.07 5.25 -26.21
CA LYS A 157 8.16 5.76 -27.25
C LYS A 157 8.00 7.28 -27.15
N ALA A 158 7.80 7.79 -25.94
CA ALA A 158 7.52 9.20 -25.68
C ALA A 158 8.76 10.10 -25.78
N LEU A 159 9.97 9.53 -25.70
CA LEU A 159 11.23 10.24 -25.96
C LEU A 159 11.53 10.42 -27.46
N LYS A 160 10.94 9.59 -28.33
CA LYS A 160 11.15 9.65 -29.78
C LYS A 160 10.11 10.54 -30.42
N SER A 161 10.55 11.67 -30.98
CA SER A 161 9.69 12.49 -31.83
C SER A 161 9.19 11.66 -33.02
N SER A 162 7.89 11.78 -33.31
CA SER A 162 7.25 11.12 -34.44
C SER A 162 6.14 11.99 -35.00
N LYS A 163 5.52 11.62 -36.13
CA LYS A 163 4.37 12.36 -36.68
C LYS A 163 3.20 12.50 -35.67
N GLN A 164 3.12 11.60 -34.68
CA GLN A 164 2.10 11.61 -33.64
C GLN A 164 2.58 12.26 -32.33
N ILE A 165 3.90 12.46 -32.15
CA ILE A 165 4.52 13.00 -30.94
C ILE A 165 5.33 14.23 -31.32
N GLN A 166 4.70 15.40 -31.17
CA GLN A 166 5.31 16.70 -31.45
C GLN A 166 6.14 17.18 -30.25
N GLU A 167 5.62 17.00 -29.04
CA GLU A 167 6.28 17.36 -27.78
C GLU A 167 6.59 16.08 -27.00
N THR A 168 7.88 15.81 -26.80
CA THR A 168 8.37 14.62 -26.08
C THR A 168 8.28 14.82 -24.57
N ILE A 169 8.55 13.77 -23.80
CA ILE A 169 8.69 13.84 -22.33
C ILE A 169 10.12 14.22 -21.88
N GLU A 170 10.94 14.75 -22.79
CA GLU A 170 12.30 15.19 -22.47
C GLU A 170 12.26 16.38 -21.49
N ASN A 171 13.09 16.35 -20.45
CA ASN A 171 13.09 17.30 -19.33
C ASN A 171 11.86 17.22 -18.41
N CYS A 172 11.02 16.19 -18.55
CA CYS A 172 9.97 15.90 -17.57
C CYS A 172 10.63 15.55 -16.23
N ALA A 173 10.21 16.21 -15.15
CA ALA A 173 10.71 16.00 -13.81
C ALA A 173 9.70 15.19 -13.00
N ILE A 174 10.12 14.04 -12.48
CA ILE A 174 9.32 13.15 -11.65
C ILE A 174 9.86 13.21 -10.23
N THR A 175 8.99 13.49 -9.26
CA THR A 175 9.33 13.50 -7.83
C THR A 175 8.42 12.54 -7.08
N ILE A 176 9.03 11.58 -6.39
CA ILE A 176 8.36 10.62 -5.50
C ILE A 176 8.54 11.13 -4.08
N TYR A 177 7.43 11.35 -3.39
CA TYR A 177 7.41 11.71 -1.97
C TYR A 177 7.06 10.46 -1.17
N TRP A 178 7.91 10.11 -0.22
CA TRP A 178 7.71 8.99 0.69
C TRP A 178 7.01 9.46 1.96
N ARG A 179 6.32 8.54 2.63
CA ARG A 179 5.57 8.82 3.86
C ARG A 179 6.46 9.19 5.04
N ASP A 180 7.75 8.83 5.00
CA ASP A 180 8.76 9.26 5.98
C ASP A 180 9.26 10.70 5.77
N GLY A 181 8.78 11.38 4.71
CA GLY A 181 9.17 12.73 4.33
C GLY A 181 10.39 12.80 3.41
N SER A 182 11.02 11.68 3.08
CA SER A 182 12.09 11.64 2.07
C SER A 182 11.54 11.78 0.65
N THR A 183 12.42 12.15 -0.28
CA THR A 183 12.05 12.33 -1.70
C THR A 183 13.09 11.76 -2.63
N ASP A 184 12.64 11.15 -3.74
CA ASP A 184 13.49 10.80 -4.88
C ASP A 184 13.03 11.57 -6.11
N GLN A 185 13.97 12.17 -6.83
CA GLN A 185 13.67 12.98 -8.01
C GLN A 185 14.56 12.55 -9.18
N ILE A 186 13.97 12.48 -10.37
CA ILE A 186 14.68 12.28 -11.63
C ILE A 186 14.12 13.20 -12.71
N THR A 187 15.00 13.66 -13.60
CA THR A 187 14.62 14.36 -14.82
C THR A 187 14.88 13.43 -16.00
N ILE A 188 13.89 13.25 -16.86
CA ILE A 188 14.01 12.34 -18.01
C ILE A 188 14.92 12.97 -19.07
N THR A 189 16.03 12.30 -19.37
CA THR A 189 16.93 12.63 -20.49
C THR A 189 17.00 11.46 -21.47
N LYS A 190 17.34 11.73 -22.74
CA LYS A 190 17.43 10.68 -23.79
C LYS A 190 18.44 9.59 -23.49
N ASP A 191 19.46 9.90 -22.70
CA ASP A 191 20.58 9.03 -22.34
C ASP A 191 20.51 8.51 -20.90
N PHE A 192 19.43 8.83 -20.16
CA PHE A 192 19.23 8.41 -18.78
C PHE A 192 20.43 8.69 -17.85
N LYS A 193 21.18 9.77 -18.08
CA LYS A 193 22.41 10.10 -17.33
C LYS A 193 22.20 10.20 -15.81
N ASP A 194 21.05 10.69 -15.39
CA ASP A 194 20.72 10.89 -13.98
C ASP A 194 20.12 9.65 -13.31
N TYR A 195 19.97 8.55 -14.07
CA TYR A 195 19.41 7.30 -13.56
C TYR A 195 20.34 6.64 -12.54
N LYS A 196 19.76 6.15 -11.45
CA LYS A 196 20.45 5.42 -10.39
C LYS A 196 19.68 4.14 -10.08
N GLU A 197 20.36 3.00 -10.08
CA GLU A 197 19.78 1.71 -9.65
C GLU A 197 19.60 1.66 -8.13
N LEU A 198 18.58 2.35 -7.62
CA LEU A 198 18.25 2.37 -6.19
C LEU A 198 17.46 1.13 -5.74
N LYS A 199 16.69 0.51 -6.65
CA LYS A 199 15.84 -0.68 -6.38
C LYS A 199 14.93 -0.51 -5.15
N LYS A 200 14.41 0.71 -4.94
CA LYS A 200 13.49 1.02 -3.82
C LYS A 200 12.09 0.44 -4.03
N VAL A 201 11.69 0.28 -5.29
CA VAL A 201 10.44 -0.36 -5.70
C VAL A 201 10.74 -1.60 -6.52
N ARG A 202 9.74 -2.47 -6.66
CA ARG A 202 9.78 -3.58 -7.63
C ARG A 202 8.79 -3.31 -8.75
N TYR A 203 9.29 -3.02 -9.94
CA TYR A 203 8.49 -2.80 -11.13
C TYR A 203 8.30 -4.10 -11.91
N LEU A 204 7.06 -4.34 -12.35
CA LEU A 204 6.70 -5.45 -13.21
C LEU A 204 6.17 -4.84 -14.52
N CYS A 205 7.07 -4.57 -15.46
CA CYS A 205 6.70 -3.96 -16.73
C CYS A 205 5.80 -4.87 -17.57
N GLN A 206 5.03 -4.27 -18.47
CA GLN A 206 4.08 -4.99 -19.31
C GLN A 206 4.77 -6.06 -20.18
N SER A 207 5.89 -5.71 -20.83
CA SER A 207 6.68 -6.64 -21.65
C SER A 207 7.21 -7.82 -20.83
N PHE A 208 7.62 -7.59 -19.58
CA PHE A 208 8.03 -8.63 -18.66
C PHE A 208 6.89 -9.61 -18.37
N ILE A 209 5.70 -9.09 -18.02
CA ILE A 209 4.52 -9.91 -17.74
C ILE A 209 4.12 -10.70 -18.99
N GLU A 210 4.00 -10.05 -20.15
CA GLU A 210 3.61 -10.68 -21.40
C GLU A 210 4.57 -11.79 -21.82
N ARG A 211 5.89 -11.58 -21.65
CA ARG A 211 6.91 -12.60 -21.90
C ARG A 211 6.74 -13.81 -20.98
N LYS A 212 6.60 -13.57 -19.67
CA LYS A 212 6.51 -14.62 -18.64
C LYS A 212 5.16 -15.35 -18.62
N CYS A 213 4.14 -14.78 -19.24
CA CYS A 213 2.82 -15.39 -19.41
C CYS A 213 2.66 -16.15 -20.73
N ARG A 214 3.73 -16.27 -21.55
CA ARG A 214 3.66 -17.08 -22.78
C ARG A 214 3.42 -18.55 -22.44
N PRO A 215 2.64 -19.28 -23.25
CA PRO A 215 2.33 -20.69 -22.99
C PRO A 215 3.58 -21.55 -22.81
N GLU A 216 4.67 -21.24 -23.52
CA GLU A 216 5.94 -21.95 -23.42
C GLU A 216 6.67 -21.76 -22.07
N GLN A 217 6.29 -20.75 -21.27
CA GLN A 217 6.93 -20.37 -20.00
C GLN A 217 5.98 -20.51 -18.79
N THR A 218 5.00 -21.41 -18.90
CA THR A 218 4.00 -21.65 -17.85
C THR A 218 4.67 -21.90 -16.49
N GLY A 219 4.36 -21.06 -15.49
CA GLY A 219 4.89 -21.16 -14.13
C GLY A 219 6.06 -20.22 -13.80
N GLU A 220 6.70 -19.58 -14.79
CA GLU A 220 7.80 -18.64 -14.49
C GLU A 220 7.32 -17.37 -13.78
N LEU A 221 6.18 -16.81 -14.19
CA LEU A 221 5.57 -15.67 -13.48
C LEU A 221 5.24 -16.05 -12.04
N GLN A 222 4.66 -17.24 -11.84
CA GLN A 222 4.33 -17.72 -10.50
C GLN A 222 5.59 -17.85 -9.65
N ASN A 223 6.68 -18.42 -10.19
CA ASN A 223 7.96 -18.51 -9.49
C ASN A 223 8.52 -17.12 -9.12
N GLU A 224 8.39 -16.11 -9.98
CA GLU A 224 8.82 -14.75 -9.67
C GLU A 224 7.96 -14.11 -8.57
N ILE A 225 6.63 -14.29 -8.62
CA ILE A 225 5.72 -13.85 -7.55
C ILE A 225 6.07 -14.55 -6.24
N GLU A 226 6.29 -15.87 -6.27
CA GLU A 226 6.66 -16.66 -5.10
C GLU A 226 8.01 -16.23 -4.51
N LYS A 227 9.01 -15.92 -5.34
CA LYS A 227 10.29 -15.33 -4.89
C LYS A 227 10.08 -14.00 -4.19
N ILE A 228 9.26 -13.11 -4.77
CA ILE A 228 8.96 -11.81 -4.16
C ILE A 228 8.27 -12.02 -2.81
N ILE A 229 7.21 -12.84 -2.76
CA ILE A 229 6.51 -13.16 -1.51
C ILE A 229 7.50 -13.68 -0.46
N PHE A 230 8.39 -14.60 -0.83
CA PHE A 230 9.39 -15.16 0.08
C PHE A 230 10.35 -14.12 0.68
N GLN A 231 10.75 -13.12 -0.10
CA GLN A 231 11.60 -12.01 0.38
C GLN A 231 10.92 -11.19 1.48
N TYR A 232 9.58 -11.09 1.45
CA TYR A 232 8.79 -10.36 2.44
C TYR A 232 8.41 -11.18 3.68
N ILE A 233 8.59 -12.50 3.66
CA ILE A 233 8.37 -13.35 4.85
C ILE A 233 9.52 -13.09 5.85
N PRO A 234 9.26 -12.75 7.13
CA PRO A 234 10.30 -12.59 8.15
C PRO A 234 11.16 -13.86 8.27
N ALA A 235 12.47 -13.72 8.52
CA ALA A 235 13.39 -14.86 8.56
C ALA A 235 12.98 -15.95 9.58
N GLN A 236 12.41 -15.53 10.71
CA GLN A 236 11.85 -16.42 11.74
C GLN A 236 10.70 -17.30 11.22
N ASP A 237 9.93 -16.81 10.25
CA ASP A 237 8.77 -17.51 9.68
C ASP A 237 9.16 -18.37 8.46
N ARG A 238 10.43 -18.31 8.02
CA ARG A 238 10.94 -19.08 6.87
C ARG A 238 11.32 -20.52 7.22
N MET A 239 11.29 -20.91 8.51
CA MET A 239 11.55 -22.29 8.97
C MET A 239 12.81 -22.92 8.34
N GLY A 240 13.87 -22.13 8.16
CA GLY A 240 15.15 -22.57 7.57
C GLY A 240 15.12 -22.84 6.05
N GLN A 241 14.01 -22.59 5.35
CA GLN A 241 13.89 -22.82 3.92
C GLN A 241 14.55 -21.71 3.10
N THR A 242 14.91 -22.02 1.86
CA THR A 242 15.53 -21.08 0.90
C THR A 242 14.58 -20.68 -0.23
N THR A 243 13.46 -21.40 -0.39
CA THR A 243 12.43 -21.10 -1.40
C THR A 243 11.02 -21.12 -0.82
N PHE A 244 10.11 -20.39 -1.47
CA PHE A 244 8.69 -20.39 -1.12
C PHE A 244 8.04 -21.77 -1.28
N ASN A 245 8.42 -22.51 -2.32
CA ASN A 245 7.84 -23.83 -2.58
C ASN A 245 8.17 -24.84 -1.48
N ASP A 246 9.39 -24.81 -0.94
CA ASP A 246 9.78 -25.68 0.16
C ASP A 246 9.08 -25.29 1.46
N LEU A 247 8.94 -23.98 1.71
CA LEU A 247 8.14 -23.46 2.82
C LEU A 247 6.67 -23.92 2.73
N ARG A 248 6.08 -23.86 1.53
CA ARG A 248 4.69 -24.28 1.28
C ARG A 248 4.51 -25.77 1.54
N LYS A 249 5.38 -26.62 0.98
CA LYS A 249 5.34 -28.07 1.18
C LYS A 249 5.44 -28.45 2.67
N ASN A 250 6.30 -27.78 3.42
CA ASN A 250 6.49 -28.06 4.84
C ASN A 250 5.24 -27.69 5.68
N LYS A 251 4.62 -26.54 5.39
CA LYS A 251 3.34 -26.17 6.02
C LYS A 251 2.20 -27.13 5.67
N THR A 252 2.12 -27.58 4.41
CA THR A 252 1.08 -28.53 3.98
C THR A 252 1.29 -29.95 4.53
N GLN A 253 2.52 -30.36 4.87
CA GLN A 253 2.80 -31.63 5.53
C GLN A 253 2.61 -31.59 7.06
N SER A 254 2.60 -30.38 7.65
CA SER A 254 2.40 -30.17 9.10
C SER A 254 0.94 -29.94 9.49
N THR A 255 0.00 -30.06 8.54
CA THR A 255 -1.45 -29.95 8.73
C THR A 255 -2.10 -31.30 8.42
#